data_AF-A0A087TZW6-F1
#
_entry.id   AF-A0A087TZW6-F1
#
_cell.length_a   1.000
_cell.length_b   1.000
_cell.length_c   1.000
_cell.angle_alpha   90.00
_cell.angle_beta   90.00
_cell.angle_gamma   90.00
#
_symmetry.space_group_name_H-M   'P 1'
#
loop_
_entity.id
_entity.type
_entity.pdbx_description
1 polymer ?
#
loop_
_entity_poly.entity_id
_entity_poly.type
_entity_poly.pdbx_seq_one_letter_code
_entity_poly.pdbx_strand_id
1 'polypeptide(L)'
;MNIREFILVFTAICMCLVTAEYRKLIPVCEFNSCENPAGFRTSYCFCDSKCSLIYNDCCLDAPYRTFRVAIKRRFNNHCIFVHGENKHFWLVDTCKKSWVGHEHIKEKCMEQQYISGESSDIIGALPVTNPKEGVTYKNYYCGLCNDENVEELVEWQVKTVCPNKCILPQDVLQNLTFVESERQWGVWKMDATEEWKFYECYLLFQRPEGVTNGIRQCVSGMVSSCPPSWKNMTTRRKCKSYVDPVQWSDGPVYKNIDCAVCHNKTRENFRCVYDITRESNAVLLRLAMPVDLNAMGQWF
;
A
#
# COMPACT_ATOMS: atom_id res chain seq x y z
N MET A 1 4.92 -42.92 -45.31
CA MET A 1 4.82 -41.97 -44.19
C MET A 1 5.91 -42.30 -43.19
N ASN A 2 6.76 -41.32 -42.87
CA ASN A 2 8.07 -41.55 -42.25
C ASN A 2 7.97 -41.44 -40.73
N ILE A 3 8.54 -42.40 -39.98
CA ILE A 3 8.44 -42.51 -38.50
C ILE A 3 8.87 -41.22 -37.77
N ARG A 4 9.74 -40.42 -38.39
CA ARG A 4 10.16 -39.11 -37.86
C ARG A 4 9.04 -38.07 -37.76
N GLU A 5 8.06 -38.08 -38.66
CA GLU A 5 6.94 -37.12 -38.61
C GLU A 5 5.95 -37.47 -37.49
N PHE A 6 5.77 -38.76 -37.18
CA PHE A 6 4.90 -39.21 -36.10
C PHE A 6 5.42 -38.80 -34.70
N ILE A 7 6.74 -38.84 -34.50
CA ILE A 7 7.38 -38.49 -33.22
C ILE A 7 7.30 -36.97 -32.97
N LEU A 8 7.44 -36.15 -34.00
CA LEU A 8 7.32 -34.68 -33.90
C LEU A 8 5.89 -34.24 -33.55
N VAL A 9 4.88 -34.86 -34.15
CA VAL A 9 3.47 -34.56 -33.85
C VAL A 9 3.10 -34.98 -32.42
N PHE A 10 3.53 -36.17 -31.96
CA PHE A 10 3.26 -36.64 -30.60
C PHE A 10 3.97 -35.80 -29.52
N THR A 11 5.19 -35.33 -29.76
CA THR A 11 5.91 -34.45 -28.82
C THR A 11 5.30 -33.05 -28.75
N ALA A 12 4.82 -32.50 -29.87
CA ALA A 12 4.12 -31.22 -29.88
C ALA A 12 2.76 -31.26 -29.17
N ILE A 13 1.97 -32.33 -29.38
CA ILE A 13 0.68 -32.51 -28.70
C ILE A 13 0.87 -32.71 -27.18
N CYS A 14 1.91 -33.44 -26.77
CA CYS A 14 2.21 -33.66 -25.36
C CYS A 14 2.62 -32.36 -24.65
N MET A 15 3.40 -31.47 -25.29
CA MET A 15 3.75 -30.18 -24.70
C MET A 15 2.55 -29.21 -24.61
N CYS A 16 1.61 -29.24 -25.54
CA CYS A 16 0.40 -28.40 -25.47
C CYS A 16 -0.55 -28.84 -24.34
N LEU A 17 -0.77 -30.15 -24.16
CA LEU A 17 -1.64 -30.68 -23.10
C LEU A 17 -1.11 -30.39 -21.70
N VAL A 18 0.21 -30.45 -21.49
CA VAL A 18 0.84 -30.13 -20.20
C VAL A 18 0.58 -28.68 -19.76
N THR A 19 0.41 -27.74 -20.70
CA THR A 19 0.12 -26.34 -20.34
C THR A 19 -1.34 -26.08 -19.94
N ALA A 20 -2.28 -26.86 -20.45
CA ALA A 20 -3.71 -26.71 -20.16
C ALA A 20 -4.11 -27.38 -18.84
N GLU A 21 -3.54 -28.54 -18.52
CA GLU A 21 -3.88 -29.30 -17.30
C GLU A 21 -3.24 -28.70 -16.03
N TYR A 22 -2.09 -28.04 -16.15
CA TYR A 22 -1.44 -27.36 -15.02
C TYR A 22 -2.24 -26.15 -14.49
N ARG A 23 -3.18 -25.60 -15.28
CA ARG A 23 -4.10 -24.55 -14.83
C ARG A 23 -5.20 -25.08 -13.89
N LYS A 24 -5.51 -26.38 -13.92
CA LYS A 24 -6.53 -27.00 -13.06
C LYS A 24 -6.04 -27.43 -11.66
N LEU A 25 -4.73 -27.38 -11.40
CA LEU A 25 -4.10 -27.92 -10.18
C LEU A 25 -3.55 -26.86 -9.23
N ILE A 26 -3.83 -25.58 -9.48
CA ILE A 26 -3.56 -24.52 -8.50
C ILE A 26 -4.89 -24.18 -7.87
N PRO A 27 -5.17 -24.61 -6.62
CA PRO A 27 -6.28 -24.04 -5.88
C PRO A 27 -6.06 -22.52 -5.81
N VAL A 28 -6.86 -21.78 -6.56
CA VAL A 28 -6.88 -20.31 -6.60
C VAL A 28 -7.91 -19.86 -5.59
N CYS A 29 -7.64 -18.81 -4.83
CA CYS A 29 -8.71 -18.20 -4.05
C CYS A 29 -9.67 -17.51 -5.01
N GLU A 30 -10.89 -18.02 -5.15
CA GLU A 30 -11.89 -17.59 -6.14
C GLU A 30 -12.15 -16.07 -6.13
N PHE A 31 -11.84 -15.37 -5.05
CA PHE A 31 -12.05 -13.93 -4.85
C PHE A 31 -10.93 -13.03 -5.41
N ASN A 32 -9.81 -13.60 -5.86
CA ASN A 32 -8.67 -12.87 -6.44
C ASN A 32 -8.54 -13.18 -7.95
N SER A 33 -9.65 -13.01 -8.67
CA SER A 33 -9.80 -13.32 -10.09
C SER A 33 -10.47 -12.18 -10.85
N CYS A 34 -10.04 -11.99 -12.10
CA CYS A 34 -10.64 -11.08 -13.07
C CYS A 34 -11.85 -11.69 -13.80
N GLU A 35 -11.92 -13.02 -13.89
CA GLU A 35 -13.06 -13.74 -14.47
C GLU A 35 -14.24 -13.80 -13.51
N ASN A 36 -13.96 -13.95 -12.21
CA ASN A 36 -14.96 -13.92 -11.14
C ASN A 36 -14.58 -12.85 -10.12
N PRO A 37 -14.77 -11.55 -10.44
CA PRO A 37 -14.55 -10.50 -9.45
C PRO A 37 -15.43 -10.81 -8.24
N ALA A 38 -14.80 -10.94 -7.09
CA ALA A 38 -15.51 -11.13 -5.84
C ALA A 38 -16.62 -10.08 -5.74
N GLY A 39 -17.85 -10.49 -5.40
CA GLY A 39 -18.96 -9.56 -5.16
C GLY A 39 -18.68 -8.61 -3.98
N PHE A 40 -19.40 -8.75 -2.87
CA PHE A 40 -19.22 -7.86 -1.70
C PHE A 40 -17.89 -8.03 -0.93
N ARG A 41 -16.89 -8.77 -1.43
CA ARG A 41 -15.64 -9.04 -0.71
C ARG A 41 -14.50 -8.21 -1.28
N THR A 42 -13.64 -7.71 -0.38
CA THR A 42 -12.41 -7.00 -0.73
C THR A 42 -11.46 -7.94 -1.48
N SER A 43 -11.10 -7.58 -2.71
CA SER A 43 -10.04 -8.25 -3.46
C SER A 43 -8.69 -7.61 -3.13
N TYR A 44 -7.63 -8.43 -3.03
CA TYR A 44 -6.26 -7.97 -2.80
C TYR A 44 -5.46 -7.82 -4.10
N CYS A 45 -6.08 -8.14 -5.23
CA CYS A 45 -5.46 -8.06 -6.53
C CYS A 45 -6.29 -7.21 -7.49
N PHE A 46 -5.65 -6.76 -8.56
CA PHE A 46 -6.28 -5.88 -9.55
C PHE A 46 -6.06 -6.37 -10.98
N CYS A 47 -7.00 -6.01 -11.86
CA CYS A 47 -7.08 -6.50 -13.23
C CYS A 47 -6.76 -5.45 -14.30
N ASP A 48 -6.57 -4.20 -13.90
CA ASP A 48 -6.19 -3.11 -14.80
C ASP A 48 -4.69 -3.10 -15.12
N SER A 49 -4.28 -2.21 -16.03
CA SER A 49 -2.88 -2.12 -16.46
C SER A 49 -1.93 -1.66 -15.36
N LYS A 50 -2.41 -0.82 -14.42
CA LYS A 50 -1.60 -0.26 -13.32
C LYS A 50 -1.15 -1.34 -12.34
N CYS A 51 -1.86 -2.47 -12.28
CA CYS A 51 -1.44 -3.60 -11.44
C CYS A 51 -0.03 -4.09 -11.77
N SER A 52 0.37 -4.02 -13.05
CA SER A 52 1.68 -4.50 -13.51
C SER A 52 2.71 -3.38 -13.62
N LEU A 53 2.25 -2.19 -14.02
CA LEU A 53 3.10 -1.04 -14.33
C LEU A 53 3.54 -0.27 -13.08
N ILE A 54 2.70 -0.28 -12.04
CA ILE A 54 2.86 0.52 -10.83
C ILE A 54 2.94 -0.40 -9.61
N TYR A 55 1.89 -1.17 -9.31
CA TYR A 55 1.67 -1.71 -7.95
C TYR A 55 2.15 -3.16 -7.72
N ASN A 56 2.39 -3.93 -8.79
CA ASN A 56 2.71 -5.36 -8.72
C ASN A 56 1.69 -6.20 -7.92
N ASP A 57 0.43 -5.81 -8.02
CA ASP A 57 -0.72 -6.36 -7.31
C ASP A 57 -1.70 -7.09 -8.28
N CYS A 58 -1.22 -7.55 -9.43
CA CYS A 58 -2.08 -8.22 -10.41
C CYS A 58 -2.69 -9.53 -9.91
N CYS A 59 -3.93 -9.80 -10.30
CA CYS A 59 -4.56 -11.12 -10.12
C CYS A 59 -3.86 -12.20 -10.97
N LEU A 60 -4.05 -13.48 -10.62
CA LEU A 60 -3.43 -14.60 -11.35
C LEU A 60 -3.85 -14.68 -12.82
N ASP A 61 -5.08 -14.29 -13.11
CA ASP A 61 -5.72 -14.28 -14.43
C ASP A 61 -5.76 -12.89 -15.07
N ALA A 62 -5.12 -11.88 -14.46
CA ALA A 62 -5.10 -10.53 -15.02
C ALA A 62 -4.42 -10.50 -16.41
N PRO A 63 -5.03 -9.83 -17.41
CA PRO A 63 -4.52 -9.81 -18.78
C PRO A 63 -3.17 -9.08 -18.88
N TYR A 64 -2.94 -8.11 -17.99
CA TYR A 64 -1.70 -7.34 -17.92
C TYR A 64 -0.64 -8.00 -17.03
N ARG A 65 -0.91 -9.19 -16.46
CA ARG A 65 0.05 -9.86 -15.60
C ARG A 65 1.29 -10.23 -16.39
N THR A 66 2.46 -9.91 -15.83
CA THR A 66 3.73 -10.22 -16.49
C THR A 66 4.57 -11.19 -15.67
N PHE A 67 5.14 -12.19 -16.34
CA PHE A 67 6.09 -13.14 -15.74
C PHE A 67 7.53 -12.60 -15.74
N ARG A 68 7.76 -11.44 -16.36
CA ARG A 68 9.07 -10.81 -16.45
C ARG A 68 9.31 -10.02 -15.17
N VAL A 69 10.15 -10.59 -14.30
CA VAL A 69 10.60 -10.01 -13.01
C VAL A 69 11.28 -8.63 -13.18
N ALA A 70 11.61 -8.24 -14.41
CA ALA A 70 12.36 -7.03 -14.75
C ALA A 70 11.56 -6.02 -15.58
N ILE A 71 10.24 -5.88 -15.38
CA ILE A 71 9.60 -4.63 -15.77
C ILE A 71 10.21 -3.55 -14.87
N LYS A 72 10.94 -2.60 -15.50
CA LYS A 72 11.34 -1.37 -14.83
C LYS A 72 10.06 -0.72 -14.33
N ARG A 73 9.77 -0.89 -13.04
CA ARG A 73 8.62 -0.23 -12.42
C ARG A 73 8.78 1.26 -12.67
N ARG A 74 7.67 1.91 -13.06
CA ARG A 74 7.68 3.36 -13.28
C ARG A 74 8.02 4.09 -11.98
N PHE A 75 7.60 3.52 -10.86
CA PHE A 75 7.78 4.06 -9.51
C PHE A 75 8.29 2.95 -8.57
N ASN A 76 9.07 3.30 -7.55
CA ASN A 76 9.08 2.48 -6.34
C ASN A 76 7.95 2.99 -5.46
N ASN A 77 7.06 2.07 -5.08
CA ASN A 77 5.98 2.31 -4.15
C ASN A 77 6.12 1.36 -2.97
N HIS A 78 5.65 1.82 -1.83
CA HIS A 78 5.62 1.05 -0.60
C HIS A 78 4.19 0.94 -0.09
N CYS A 79 3.94 -0.17 0.60
CA CYS A 79 2.66 -0.43 1.24
C CYS A 79 2.72 0.12 2.66
N ILE A 80 2.13 1.30 2.87
CA ILE A 80 2.27 2.07 4.12
C ILE A 80 0.94 2.05 4.86
N PHE A 81 1.00 1.88 6.18
CA PHE A 81 -0.18 2.00 7.04
C PHE A 81 -0.58 3.46 7.19
N VAL A 82 -1.86 3.75 7.01
CA VAL A 82 -2.42 5.08 7.22
C VAL A 82 -3.40 5.00 8.40
N HIS A 83 -2.99 5.54 9.54
CA HIS A 83 -3.72 5.44 10.80
C HIS A 83 -5.16 5.97 10.72
N GLY A 84 -5.39 7.09 10.00
CA GLY A 84 -6.72 7.68 9.84
C GLY A 84 -7.71 6.84 9.01
N GLU A 85 -7.19 5.90 8.23
CA GLU A 85 -7.98 4.94 7.44
C GLU A 85 -7.98 3.53 8.07
N ASN A 86 -7.11 3.30 9.06
CA ASN A 86 -6.87 2.00 9.68
C ASN A 86 -6.59 0.89 8.63
N LYS A 87 -5.86 1.26 7.57
CA LYS A 87 -5.60 0.41 6.39
C LYS A 87 -4.25 0.73 5.79
N HIS A 88 -3.71 -0.21 5.03
CA HIS A 88 -2.49 0.02 4.25
C HIS A 88 -2.83 0.45 2.83
N PHE A 89 -2.03 1.38 2.29
CA PHE A 89 -2.17 1.90 0.92
C PHE A 89 -0.85 1.86 0.18
N TRP A 90 -0.92 1.64 -1.14
CA TRP A 90 0.22 1.83 -2.01
C TRP A 90 0.49 3.32 -2.22
N LEU A 91 1.67 3.76 -1.81
CA LEU A 91 2.12 5.15 -1.93
C LEU A 91 3.41 5.20 -2.73
N VAL A 92 3.48 6.10 -3.70
CA VAL A 92 4.73 6.42 -4.40
C VAL A 92 5.57 7.32 -3.49
N ASP A 93 6.70 6.81 -3.03
CA ASP A 93 7.58 7.46 -2.05
C ASP A 93 9.01 7.66 -2.60
N THR A 94 9.15 7.58 -3.92
CA THR A 94 10.41 7.81 -4.61
C THR A 94 10.18 8.65 -5.86
N CYS A 95 11.18 9.46 -6.20
CA CYS A 95 11.21 10.18 -7.46
C CYS A 95 11.54 9.28 -8.64
N LYS A 96 11.04 9.65 -9.82
CA LYS A 96 11.46 9.03 -11.07
C LYS A 96 12.98 9.16 -11.23
N LYS A 97 13.61 8.15 -11.83
CA LYS A 97 15.08 8.13 -12.03
C LYS A 97 15.59 9.24 -12.94
N SER A 98 14.74 9.81 -13.77
CA SER A 98 15.02 10.90 -14.70
C SER A 98 14.68 12.29 -14.12
N TRP A 99 14.50 12.41 -12.80
CA TRP A 99 14.32 13.71 -12.16
C TRP A 99 15.59 14.56 -12.29
N VAL A 100 15.45 15.80 -12.79
CA VAL A 100 16.55 16.76 -13.00
C VAL A 100 16.32 18.07 -12.22
N GLY A 101 15.32 18.12 -11.34
CA GLY A 101 15.06 19.29 -10.50
C GLY A 101 15.92 19.29 -9.22
N HIS A 102 15.59 20.19 -8.30
CA HIS A 102 16.34 20.37 -7.05
C HIS A 102 16.41 19.09 -6.22
N GLU A 103 17.60 18.77 -5.70
CA GLU A 103 17.82 17.57 -4.88
C GLU A 103 17.01 17.62 -3.58
N HIS A 104 16.80 18.81 -3.02
CA HIS A 104 15.95 19.00 -1.82
C HIS A 104 14.54 18.41 -1.98
N ILE A 105 13.92 18.51 -3.17
CA ILE A 105 12.60 17.90 -3.44
C ILE A 105 12.70 16.38 -3.38
N LYS A 106 13.80 15.82 -3.91
CA LYS A 106 14.03 14.38 -3.90
C LYS A 106 14.33 13.87 -2.51
N GLU A 107 15.11 14.60 -1.72
CA GLU A 107 15.35 14.32 -0.30
C GLU A 107 14.05 14.34 0.49
N LYS A 108 13.22 15.39 0.35
CA LYS A 108 11.91 15.48 1.01
C LYS A 108 10.93 14.40 0.59
N CYS A 109 10.93 13.99 -0.68
CA CYS A 109 10.14 12.85 -1.12
C CYS A 109 10.65 11.54 -0.51
N MET A 110 11.97 11.34 -0.42
CA MET A 110 12.57 10.07 0.03
C MET A 110 12.86 10.02 1.53
N GLU A 111 12.60 11.10 2.27
CA GLU A 111 12.82 11.19 3.70
C GLU A 111 12.06 10.05 4.39
N GLN A 112 12.71 9.37 5.33
CA GLN A 112 12.10 8.32 6.14
C GLN A 112 11.18 8.94 7.20
N GLN A 113 10.21 9.71 6.74
CA GLN A 113 9.08 10.11 7.55
C GLN A 113 8.04 9.02 7.39
N TYR A 114 7.75 8.32 8.49
CA TYR A 114 6.52 7.55 8.57
C TYR A 114 5.35 8.51 8.35
N ILE A 115 4.26 8.05 7.75
CA ILE A 115 2.99 8.80 7.73
C ILE A 115 2.40 8.68 9.15
N SER A 116 3.12 9.28 10.09
CA SER A 116 2.88 9.31 11.53
C SER A 116 3.18 10.72 12.02
N GLY A 117 2.58 11.10 13.15
CA GLY A 117 2.78 12.43 13.75
C GLY A 117 4.15 12.65 14.39
N GLU A 118 5.21 11.96 13.97
CA GLU A 118 6.55 12.07 14.57
C GLU A 118 7.43 13.14 13.91
N SER A 119 6.87 13.88 12.95
CA SER A 119 7.50 14.99 12.23
C SER A 119 6.77 16.30 12.53
N SER A 120 7.54 17.37 12.67
CA SER A 120 7.02 18.75 12.69
C SER A 120 6.51 19.20 11.33
N ASP A 121 6.97 18.57 10.24
CA ASP A 121 6.60 18.89 8.87
C ASP A 121 5.32 18.14 8.46
N ILE A 122 4.16 18.67 8.85
CA ILE A 122 2.86 18.08 8.49
C ILE A 122 2.71 17.98 6.96
N ILE A 123 3.09 19.04 6.24
CA ILE A 123 2.97 19.11 4.77
C ILE A 123 3.88 18.07 4.09
N GLY A 124 5.09 17.88 4.62
CA GLY A 124 6.01 16.83 4.19
C GLY A 124 5.53 15.41 4.49
N ALA A 125 4.63 15.23 5.45
CA ALA A 125 4.02 13.95 5.78
C ALA A 125 2.64 13.72 5.12
N LEU A 126 2.04 14.76 4.53
CA LEU A 126 0.67 14.76 4.03
C LEU A 126 0.54 14.05 2.67
N PRO A 127 -0.14 12.90 2.57
CA PRO A 127 -0.32 12.23 1.30
C PRO A 127 -1.14 13.06 0.32
N VAL A 128 -0.83 12.91 -0.96
CA VAL A 128 -1.55 13.58 -2.06
C VAL A 128 -1.94 12.56 -3.11
N THR A 129 -3.11 12.72 -3.71
CA THR A 129 -3.59 11.83 -4.77
C THR A 129 -3.86 12.62 -6.04
N ASN A 130 -3.35 12.13 -7.17
CA ASN A 130 -3.90 12.54 -8.47
C ASN A 130 -5.25 11.83 -8.66
N PRO A 131 -6.41 12.53 -8.64
CA PRO A 131 -7.72 11.91 -8.69
C PRO A 131 -8.07 11.37 -10.07
N LYS A 132 -7.46 11.90 -11.14
CA LYS A 132 -7.65 11.43 -12.52
C LYS A 132 -6.98 10.07 -12.73
N GLU A 133 -5.78 9.91 -12.19
CA GLU A 133 -5.01 8.67 -12.30
C GLU A 133 -5.22 7.72 -11.11
N GLY A 134 -5.76 8.19 -9.99
CA GLY A 134 -5.86 7.39 -8.76
C GLY A 134 -4.50 6.90 -8.26
N VAL A 135 -3.45 7.71 -8.45
CA VAL A 135 -2.11 7.42 -7.91
C VAL A 135 -1.91 8.30 -6.69
N THR A 136 -1.61 7.67 -5.56
CA THR A 136 -1.30 8.37 -4.32
C THR A 136 0.21 8.42 -4.12
N TYR A 137 0.69 9.61 -3.81
CA TYR A 137 2.07 9.92 -3.49
C TYR A 137 2.20 10.12 -1.99
N LYS A 138 3.35 9.73 -1.43
CA LYS A 138 3.62 9.84 0.01
C LYS A 138 3.43 11.27 0.52
N ASN A 139 3.86 12.24 -0.28
CA ASN A 139 3.70 13.66 -0.02
C ASN A 139 3.71 14.48 -1.31
N TYR A 140 3.48 15.79 -1.17
CA TYR A 140 3.52 16.74 -2.28
C TYR A 140 4.82 16.68 -3.09
N TYR A 141 5.96 16.56 -2.42
CA TYR A 141 7.28 16.48 -3.06
C TYR A 141 7.40 15.26 -3.98
N CYS A 142 6.83 14.12 -3.57
CA CYS A 142 6.78 12.93 -4.41
C CYS A 142 5.89 13.09 -5.63
N GLY A 143 4.76 13.82 -5.54
CA GLY A 143 3.97 14.17 -6.71
C GLY A 143 4.80 15.02 -7.69
N LEU A 144 5.41 16.09 -7.18
CA LEU A 144 6.22 17.02 -7.96
C LEU A 144 7.38 16.33 -8.70
N CYS A 145 8.19 15.53 -8.00
CA CYS A 145 9.34 14.88 -8.63
C CYS A 145 8.99 13.70 -9.55
N ASN A 146 7.70 13.37 -9.68
CA ASN A 146 7.16 12.39 -10.62
C ASN A 146 6.37 13.03 -11.77
N ASP A 147 6.58 14.33 -12.02
CA ASP A 147 5.95 15.13 -13.08
C ASP A 147 4.43 15.26 -12.97
N GLU A 148 3.88 15.16 -11.76
CA GLU A 148 2.46 15.45 -11.57
C GLU A 148 2.20 16.95 -11.66
N ASN A 149 1.05 17.31 -12.24
CA ASN A 149 0.55 18.67 -12.14
C ASN A 149 0.04 18.90 -10.71
N VAL A 150 0.75 19.73 -9.96
CA VAL A 150 0.47 19.98 -8.54
C VAL A 150 -0.90 20.61 -8.28
N GLU A 151 -1.44 21.37 -9.25
CA GLU A 151 -2.78 21.95 -9.17
C GLU A 151 -3.90 20.90 -9.28
N GLU A 152 -3.58 19.72 -9.83
CA GLU A 152 -4.51 18.60 -9.97
C GLU A 152 -4.43 17.61 -8.80
N LEU A 153 -3.44 17.77 -7.91
CA LEU A 153 -3.28 16.91 -6.75
C LEU A 153 -4.27 17.30 -5.66
N VAL A 154 -4.90 16.29 -5.06
CA VAL A 154 -5.78 16.47 -3.91
C VAL A 154 -5.07 15.97 -2.66
N GLU A 155 -4.89 16.87 -1.71
CA GLU A 155 -4.33 16.59 -0.40
C GLU A 155 -5.28 15.73 0.43
N TRP A 156 -4.72 14.81 1.22
CA TRP A 156 -5.48 14.09 2.23
C TRP A 156 -5.87 15.03 3.37
N GLN A 157 -6.90 14.68 4.12
CA GLN A 157 -7.33 15.45 5.27
C GLN A 157 -6.45 15.12 6.48
N VAL A 158 -6.01 16.16 7.20
CA VAL A 158 -5.36 15.99 8.50
C VAL A 158 -6.42 16.10 9.59
N LYS A 159 -6.46 15.10 10.44
CA LYS A 159 -7.23 15.09 11.68
C LYS A 159 -6.30 14.84 12.85
N THR A 160 -6.76 15.13 14.05
CA THR A 160 -6.01 14.85 15.27
C THR A 160 -6.89 14.19 16.31
N VAL A 161 -6.30 13.30 17.09
CA VAL A 161 -6.95 12.67 18.25
C VAL A 161 -6.13 12.97 19.48
N CYS A 162 -6.74 13.67 20.44
CA CYS A 162 -6.18 13.89 21.77
C CYS A 162 -6.91 12.95 22.74
N PRO A 163 -6.23 11.98 23.39
CA PRO A 163 -6.90 11.04 24.29
C PRO A 163 -7.61 11.71 25.47
N ASN A 164 -7.15 12.91 25.87
CA ASN A 164 -7.71 13.64 26.97
C ASN A 164 -9.01 14.37 26.57
N LYS A 165 -10.12 14.04 27.24
CA LYS A 165 -11.46 14.60 26.99
C LYS A 165 -11.60 16.09 27.33
N CYS A 166 -10.64 16.67 28.06
CA CYS A 166 -10.64 18.11 28.37
C CYS A 166 -10.17 18.96 27.18
N ILE A 167 -9.61 18.34 26.14
CA ILE A 167 -9.21 19.03 24.91
C ILE A 167 -10.41 19.15 23.97
N LEU A 168 -10.77 20.38 23.67
CA LEU A 168 -11.85 20.76 22.76
C LEU A 168 -11.29 21.06 21.37
N PRO A 169 -12.11 21.00 20.31
CA PRO A 169 -11.68 21.35 18.96
C PRO A 169 -11.06 22.74 18.85
N GLN A 170 -11.55 23.72 19.62
CA GLN A 170 -11.01 25.08 19.64
C GLN A 170 -9.58 25.12 20.20
N ASP A 171 -9.27 24.28 21.20
CA ASP A 171 -7.92 24.22 21.77
C ASP A 171 -6.93 23.68 20.72
N VAL A 172 -7.34 22.70 19.91
CA VAL A 172 -6.54 22.18 18.79
C VAL A 172 -6.31 23.27 17.75
N LEU A 173 -7.36 23.95 17.31
CA LEU A 173 -7.26 24.95 16.25
C LEU A 173 -6.33 26.12 16.63
N GLN A 174 -6.23 26.44 17.92
CA GLN A 174 -5.46 27.58 18.40
C GLN A 174 -4.05 27.21 18.88
N ASN A 175 -3.90 26.04 19.51
CA ASN A 175 -2.71 25.73 20.31
C ASN A 175 -2.04 24.40 19.95
N LEU A 176 -2.44 23.73 18.85
CA LEU A 176 -1.74 22.52 18.41
C LEU A 176 -0.29 22.84 18.04
N THR A 177 0.64 22.24 18.75
CA THR A 177 2.08 22.51 18.67
C THR A 177 2.86 21.20 18.60
N PHE A 178 3.96 21.18 17.86
CA PHE A 178 4.92 20.10 17.89
C PHE A 178 6.02 20.40 18.90
N VAL A 179 6.28 19.48 19.83
CA VAL A 179 7.35 19.59 20.81
C VAL A 179 8.53 18.74 20.33
N GLU A 180 9.58 19.39 19.80
CA GLU A 180 10.73 18.71 19.18
C GLU A 180 11.46 17.76 20.14
N SER A 181 11.61 18.14 21.41
CA SER A 181 12.27 17.30 22.43
C SER A 181 11.53 16.00 22.72
N GLU A 182 10.22 15.99 22.49
CA GLU A 182 9.34 14.83 22.70
C GLU A 182 8.98 14.14 21.38
N ARG A 183 9.27 14.78 20.24
CA ARG A 183 8.84 14.39 18.89
C ARG A 183 7.34 14.11 18.81
N GLN A 184 6.55 14.95 19.48
CA GLN A 184 5.14 14.70 19.75
C GLN A 184 4.31 15.95 19.48
N TRP A 185 3.19 15.78 18.78
CA TRP A 185 2.15 16.81 18.67
C TRP A 185 1.31 16.85 19.94
N GLY A 186 0.83 18.03 20.30
CA GLY A 186 -0.08 18.18 21.41
C GLY A 186 -0.56 19.61 21.57
N VAL A 187 -1.33 19.82 22.63
CA VAL A 187 -1.95 21.11 22.95
C VAL A 187 -1.49 21.54 24.33
N TRP A 188 -0.98 22.76 24.43
CA TRP A 188 -0.78 23.42 25.72
C TRP A 188 -2.11 23.98 26.21
N LYS A 189 -2.52 23.58 27.41
CA LYS A 189 -3.75 24.08 28.04
C LYS A 189 -3.58 24.18 29.55
N MET A 190 -4.15 25.22 30.13
CA MET A 190 -4.21 25.39 31.57
C MET A 190 -5.21 24.39 32.17
N ASP A 191 -4.79 23.65 33.18
CA ASP A 191 -5.65 22.68 33.84
C ASP A 191 -6.46 23.29 34.98
N ALA A 192 -7.19 22.47 35.73
CA ALA A 192 -8.03 22.93 36.84
C ALA A 192 -7.23 23.51 38.02
N THR A 193 -5.90 23.32 38.04
CA THR A 193 -5.00 23.86 39.05
C THR A 193 -4.30 25.14 38.62
N GLU A 194 -4.71 25.72 37.48
CA GLU A 194 -4.12 26.92 36.88
C GLU A 194 -2.67 26.71 36.37
N GLU A 195 -2.24 25.44 36.21
CA GLU A 195 -0.94 25.09 35.64
C GLU A 195 -1.04 24.78 34.14
N TRP A 196 -0.07 25.25 33.36
CA TRP A 196 0.05 24.89 31.95
C TRP A 196 0.50 23.44 31.81
N LYS A 197 -0.30 22.64 31.12
CA LYS A 197 -0.01 21.25 30.85
C LYS A 197 -0.03 20.97 29.35
N PHE A 198 0.90 20.13 28.91
CA PHE A 198 0.92 19.59 27.56
C PHE A 198 0.07 18.34 27.49
N TYR A 199 -0.84 18.30 26.53
CA TYR A 199 -1.69 17.16 26.25
C TYR A 199 -1.37 16.59 24.88
N GLU A 200 -0.84 15.38 24.86
CA GLU A 200 -0.46 14.68 23.62
C GLU A 200 -1.67 14.51 22.70
N CYS A 201 -1.43 14.71 21.41
CA CYS A 201 -2.38 14.50 20.34
C CYS A 201 -1.68 13.79 19.17
N TYR A 202 -2.39 12.91 18.49
CA TYR A 202 -1.84 12.14 17.38
C TYR A 202 -2.48 12.57 16.06
N LEU A 203 -1.64 12.87 15.07
CA LEU A 203 -2.11 13.19 13.72
C LEU A 203 -2.57 11.93 13.00
N LEU A 204 -3.68 12.08 12.29
CA LEU A 204 -4.32 11.07 11.47
C LEU A 204 -4.54 11.63 10.09
N PHE A 205 -4.14 10.88 9.07
CA PHE A 205 -4.37 11.25 7.68
C PHE A 205 -5.55 10.46 7.14
N GLN A 206 -6.53 11.13 6.55
CA GLN A 206 -7.73 10.52 6.01
C GLN A 206 -7.93 10.93 4.56
N ARG A 207 -8.37 9.98 3.74
CA ARG A 207 -8.65 10.24 2.33
C ARG A 207 -9.83 11.21 2.19
N PRO A 208 -9.78 12.18 1.26
CA PRO A 208 -10.90 13.08 1.00
C PRO A 208 -12.11 12.33 0.42
N GLU A 209 -13.32 12.75 0.80
CA GLU A 209 -14.57 12.06 0.44
C GLU A 209 -14.83 12.00 -1.09
N GLY A 210 -14.26 12.93 -1.87
CA GLY A 210 -14.36 12.96 -3.33
C GLY A 210 -13.34 12.11 -4.08
N VAL A 211 -12.32 11.58 -3.40
CA VAL A 211 -11.24 10.82 -4.03
C VAL A 211 -11.40 9.35 -3.71
N THR A 212 -12.38 8.69 -4.32
CA THR A 212 -12.67 7.27 -4.05
C THR A 212 -12.10 6.34 -5.11
N ASN A 213 -11.98 6.81 -6.35
CA ASN A 213 -11.56 6.00 -7.48
C ASN A 213 -10.04 5.87 -7.56
N GLY A 214 -9.58 4.63 -7.74
CA GLY A 214 -8.20 4.31 -8.08
C GLY A 214 -7.19 4.28 -6.91
N ILE A 215 -7.54 4.82 -5.73
CA ILE A 215 -6.71 4.67 -4.53
C ILE A 215 -6.62 3.20 -4.14
N ARG A 216 -5.38 2.70 -4.04
CA ARG A 216 -5.12 1.28 -3.85
C ARG A 216 -4.76 0.94 -2.44
N GLN A 217 -5.62 0.15 -1.82
CA GLN A 217 -5.27 -0.57 -0.60
C GLN A 217 -4.26 -1.66 -0.94
N CYS A 218 -3.42 -1.98 0.03
CA CYS A 218 -2.42 -3.02 -0.07
C CYS A 218 -2.37 -3.80 1.24
N VAL A 219 -1.53 -4.82 1.26
CA VAL A 219 -1.30 -5.64 2.45
C VAL A 219 0.19 -5.68 2.71
N SER A 220 0.59 -5.28 3.91
CA SER A 220 1.97 -5.34 4.38
C SER A 220 2.27 -6.70 5.04
N GLY A 221 3.55 -6.98 5.29
CA GLY A 221 3.96 -8.18 6.05
C GLY A 221 3.85 -9.52 5.32
N MET A 222 3.37 -9.54 4.06
CA MET A 222 3.32 -10.79 3.28
C MET A 222 4.70 -11.25 2.80
N VAL A 223 4.95 -12.55 2.90
CA VAL A 223 6.10 -13.18 2.26
C VAL A 223 5.90 -13.18 0.74
N SER A 224 6.57 -12.25 0.06
CA SER A 224 6.38 -11.93 -1.36
C SER A 224 7.58 -12.28 -2.25
N SER A 225 8.59 -12.95 -1.70
CA SER A 225 9.77 -13.39 -2.43
C SER A 225 10.31 -14.71 -1.91
N CYS A 226 10.99 -15.45 -2.79
CA CYS A 226 11.67 -16.69 -2.45
C CYS A 226 13.06 -16.44 -1.86
N PRO A 227 13.55 -17.32 -0.95
CA PRO A 227 14.91 -17.24 -0.44
C PRO A 227 15.94 -17.24 -1.57
N PRO A 228 17.10 -16.56 -1.44
CA PRO A 228 18.15 -16.55 -2.46
C PRO A 228 18.64 -17.95 -2.86
N SER A 229 18.62 -18.91 -1.93
CA SER A 229 18.99 -20.31 -2.14
C SER A 229 18.02 -21.11 -3.01
N TRP A 230 16.78 -20.63 -3.24
CA TRP A 230 15.78 -21.36 -4.03
C TRP A 230 16.16 -21.43 -5.51
N LYS A 231 16.31 -22.65 -6.05
CA LYS A 231 16.84 -22.85 -7.41
C LYS A 231 15.78 -22.81 -8.52
N ASN A 232 14.53 -23.17 -8.22
CA ASN A 232 13.49 -23.22 -9.26
C ASN A 232 13.04 -21.81 -9.65
N MET A 233 13.59 -21.34 -10.77
CA MET A 233 13.31 -20.00 -11.32
C MET A 233 11.85 -19.83 -11.76
N THR A 234 11.16 -20.89 -12.16
CA THR A 234 9.74 -20.84 -12.52
C THR A 234 8.89 -20.49 -11.31
N THR A 235 9.07 -21.20 -10.19
CA THR A 235 8.38 -20.89 -8.92
C THR A 235 8.73 -19.47 -8.45
N ARG A 236 10.01 -19.09 -8.51
CA ARG A 236 10.46 -17.75 -8.12
C ARG A 236 9.81 -16.64 -8.96
N ARG A 237 9.65 -16.85 -10.27
CA ARG A 237 8.94 -15.91 -11.16
C ARG A 237 7.46 -15.84 -10.83
N LYS A 238 6.81 -17.00 -10.62
CA LYS A 238 5.38 -17.04 -10.27
C LYS A 238 5.09 -16.35 -8.94
N CYS A 239 5.88 -16.63 -7.90
CA CYS A 239 5.80 -15.97 -6.60
C CYS A 239 5.77 -14.43 -6.71
N LYS A 240 6.56 -13.85 -7.62
CA LYS A 240 6.59 -12.40 -7.81
C LYS A 240 5.45 -11.84 -8.67
N SER A 241 4.80 -12.67 -9.47
CA SER A 241 3.96 -12.25 -10.60
C SER A 241 2.49 -11.96 -10.30
N TYR A 242 1.95 -12.44 -9.18
CA TYR A 242 0.53 -12.21 -8.84
C TYR A 242 0.31 -12.13 -7.33
N VAL A 243 -0.84 -11.58 -6.93
CA VAL A 243 -1.33 -11.56 -5.55
C VAL A 243 -2.50 -12.53 -5.42
N ASP A 244 -2.38 -13.47 -4.49
CA ASP A 244 -3.44 -14.38 -4.08
C ASP A 244 -3.16 -14.87 -2.65
N PRO A 245 -3.41 -14.06 -1.60
CA PRO A 245 -2.85 -14.30 -0.27
C PRO A 245 -3.31 -15.60 0.36
N VAL A 246 -2.36 -16.41 0.84
CA VAL A 246 -2.60 -17.71 1.46
C VAL A 246 -1.88 -17.84 2.80
N GLN A 247 -2.44 -18.64 3.70
CA GLN A 247 -1.90 -18.85 5.04
C GLN A 247 -2.16 -20.29 5.54
N TRP A 248 -1.25 -20.82 6.35
CA TRP A 248 -1.43 -22.05 7.14
C TRP A 248 -1.82 -21.72 8.58
N SER A 249 -2.39 -22.66 9.34
CA SER A 249 -2.95 -22.45 10.69
C SER A 249 -2.16 -21.45 11.56
N ASP A 250 -0.84 -21.60 11.61
CA ASP A 250 0.06 -20.80 12.46
C ASP A 250 1.23 -20.18 11.67
N GLY A 251 1.04 -19.98 10.36
CA GLY A 251 2.07 -19.49 9.45
C GLY A 251 1.97 -18.01 9.13
N PRO A 252 3.03 -17.40 8.58
CA PRO A 252 2.92 -16.08 7.98
C PRO A 252 1.97 -16.13 6.77
N VAL A 253 1.46 -14.96 6.38
CA VAL A 253 0.74 -14.82 5.12
C VAL A 253 1.75 -14.78 3.97
N TYR A 254 1.54 -15.60 2.95
CA TYR A 254 2.31 -15.58 1.72
C TYR A 254 1.54 -14.82 0.66
N LYS A 255 2.24 -14.05 -0.19
CA LYS A 255 1.64 -13.30 -1.30
C LYS A 255 0.80 -14.20 -2.20
N ASN A 256 1.27 -15.43 -2.43
CA ASN A 256 0.59 -16.48 -3.17
C ASN A 256 1.17 -17.86 -2.83
N ILE A 257 0.51 -18.92 -3.33
CA ILE A 257 0.93 -20.30 -3.13
C ILE A 257 2.34 -20.59 -3.66
N ASP A 258 2.77 -19.97 -4.76
CA ASP A 258 4.12 -20.18 -5.28
C ASP A 258 5.20 -19.57 -4.37
N CYS A 259 4.90 -18.49 -3.64
CA CYS A 259 5.75 -17.99 -2.57
C CYS A 259 5.79 -18.97 -1.40
N ALA A 260 4.67 -19.56 -1.01
CA ALA A 260 4.65 -20.56 0.05
C ALA A 260 5.49 -21.81 -0.31
N VAL A 261 5.38 -22.29 -1.55
CA VAL A 261 6.13 -23.44 -2.05
C VAL A 261 7.64 -23.23 -1.95
N CYS A 262 8.14 -22.03 -2.26
CA CYS A 262 9.57 -21.75 -2.13
C CYS A 262 10.04 -21.50 -0.69
N HIS A 263 9.13 -21.56 0.28
CA HIS A 263 9.38 -21.59 1.73
C HIS A 263 8.98 -22.95 2.33
N ASN A 264 9.11 -24.02 1.55
CA ASN A 264 8.89 -25.40 1.95
C ASN A 264 7.46 -25.69 2.44
N LYS A 265 6.46 -24.94 1.98
CA LYS A 265 5.05 -25.29 2.18
C LYS A 265 4.53 -26.16 1.05
N THR A 266 3.59 -27.06 1.36
CA THR A 266 2.90 -27.88 0.37
C THR A 266 1.85 -27.03 -0.36
N ARG A 267 1.18 -27.59 -1.37
CA ARG A 267 0.04 -26.93 -2.05
C ARG A 267 -1.31 -27.26 -1.38
N GLU A 268 -1.26 -27.76 -0.16
CA GLU A 268 -2.40 -28.33 0.55
C GLU A 268 -2.53 -27.69 1.94
N ASN A 269 -3.72 -27.79 2.53
CA ASN A 269 -4.02 -27.36 3.90
C ASN A 269 -3.74 -25.88 4.18
N PHE A 270 -3.82 -25.03 3.16
CA PHE A 270 -3.83 -23.58 3.34
C PHE A 270 -5.27 -23.05 3.32
N ARG A 271 -5.45 -21.87 3.91
CA ARG A 271 -6.65 -21.06 3.76
C ARG A 271 -6.34 -19.82 2.92
N CYS A 272 -7.34 -19.40 2.16
CA CYS A 272 -7.36 -18.09 1.52
C CYS A 272 -7.55 -17.00 2.56
N VAL A 273 -6.79 -15.92 2.46
CA VAL A 273 -6.88 -14.81 3.41
C VAL A 273 -7.70 -13.68 2.81
N TYR A 274 -8.81 -13.34 3.46
CA TYR A 274 -9.79 -12.35 3.01
C TYR A 274 -9.81 -11.08 3.89
N ASP A 275 -9.24 -11.12 5.10
CA ASP A 275 -9.12 -9.96 5.98
C ASP A 275 -7.77 -10.02 6.72
N ILE A 276 -6.81 -9.20 6.27
CA ILE A 276 -5.48 -9.10 6.89
C ILE A 276 -5.43 -7.89 7.84
N THR A 277 -6.47 -7.06 7.85
CA THR A 277 -6.55 -5.88 8.71
C THR A 277 -7.02 -6.25 10.11
N ARG A 278 -6.18 -6.99 10.85
CA ARG A 278 -6.28 -7.02 12.31
C ARG A 278 -5.52 -5.86 12.91
N GLU A 279 -6.07 -4.66 12.77
CA GLU A 279 -5.78 -3.58 13.72
C GLU A 279 -7.11 -2.97 14.16
N SER A 280 -7.43 -3.22 15.42
CA SER A 280 -8.64 -2.78 16.10
C SER A 280 -8.37 -1.43 16.75
N ASN A 281 -8.77 -0.33 16.09
CA ASN A 281 -8.90 0.99 16.74
C ASN A 281 -9.92 1.91 16.03
N ALA A 282 -10.98 1.35 15.45
CA ALA A 282 -12.06 2.13 14.81
C ALA A 282 -12.76 3.14 15.76
N VAL A 283 -12.59 2.98 17.08
CA VAL A 283 -13.17 3.86 18.10
C VAL A 283 -12.50 5.24 18.11
N LEU A 284 -11.19 5.32 17.85
CA LEU A 284 -10.43 6.60 17.89
C LEU A 284 -10.79 7.53 16.73
N LEU A 285 -11.13 6.98 15.56
CA LEU A 285 -11.48 7.77 14.37
C LEU A 285 -12.72 8.65 14.54
N ARG A 286 -13.67 8.26 15.41
CA ARG A 286 -14.90 9.03 15.65
C ARG A 286 -14.66 10.29 16.49
N LEU A 287 -13.56 10.34 17.23
CA LEU A 287 -13.18 11.46 18.08
C LEU A 287 -12.16 12.38 17.39
N ALA A 288 -11.79 12.08 16.15
CA ALA A 288 -10.80 12.83 15.41
C ALA A 288 -11.35 14.21 15.01
N MET A 289 -10.64 15.25 15.41
CA MET A 289 -10.97 16.65 15.13
C MET A 289 -10.21 17.12 13.87
N PRO A 290 -10.82 17.91 12.97
CA PRO A 290 -10.13 18.42 11.80
C PRO A 290 -9.02 19.39 12.20
N VAL A 291 -7.92 19.36 11.44
CA VAL A 291 -6.83 20.33 11.55
C VAL A 291 -6.90 21.27 10.35
N ASP A 292 -6.93 22.58 10.60
CA ASP A 292 -6.87 23.58 9.53
C ASP A 292 -5.42 23.97 9.24
N LEU A 293 -4.91 23.48 8.11
CA LEU A 293 -3.54 23.77 7.67
C LEU A 293 -3.35 25.22 7.23
N ASN A 294 -4.41 25.92 6.81
CA ASN A 294 -4.32 27.33 6.41
C ASN A 294 -4.13 28.24 7.63
N ALA A 295 -4.71 27.87 8.77
CA ALA A 295 -4.54 28.60 10.04
C ALA A 295 -3.11 28.43 10.61
N MET A 296 -2.42 27.34 10.27
CA MET A 296 -1.04 27.08 10.69
C MET A 296 0.02 27.87 9.89
N GLY A 297 -0.36 28.46 8.76
CA GLY A 297 0.51 29.30 7.92
C GLY A 297 1.05 30.56 8.60
N GLN A 298 0.64 30.86 9.84
CA GLN A 298 1.21 31.94 10.65
C GLN A 298 2.54 31.57 11.33
N TRP A 299 3.03 30.34 11.16
CA TRP A 299 4.25 29.83 11.82
C TRP A 299 5.42 29.51 10.85
N PHE A 300 5.26 29.78 9.55
CA PHE A 300 6.33 29.69 8.54
C PHE A 300 7.03 31.04 8.33
#